data_AF-A0A5Q0TD15-F1
#
_entry.id   AF-A0A5Q0TD15-F1
#
_cell.length_a   1.000
_cell.length_b   1.000
_cell.length_c   1.000
_cell.angle_alpha   90.00
_cell.angle_beta   90.00
_cell.angle_gamma   90.00
#
_symmetry.space_group_name_H-M   'P 1'
#
loop_
_entity.id
_entity.type
_entity.pdbx_description
1 polymer ?
#
loop_
_entity_poly.entity_id
_entity_poly.type
_entity_poly.pdbx_seq_one_letter_code
_entity_poly.pdbx_strand_id
1 'polypeptide(L)'
;MSDNSQKSPNSDKKVIVGMSGGVDSSVSAYLLQQQGYQVEGLFMKNWEEDDNEEYCTAAEDLADAQAVCDKLGIHLHTINFAAEYWDNVFEYFLAEYKAGRTPNPDILCNKEIKFKAFLEFADEVLDADFIAMGHYVRRTFPTVEEQAAGILPKMLRGIDNNKDQSYFLYTLSHEQVARSLFPVGELEKPEVRRIAEEQDLITAKKKDSTGICFIGERKFTEFLSRYLPAQPGKIETPEGQVIGEHQGLMYHTLGQRKGLHIGGQKGGGGNEEPWYVAEKDLKRNVLIAVQGGEHPLLKSTGLIAAQLDWVDRTAITEPLRCTVKTRYRQQDIACTIEPMDATTSEDNPSIRVIFDQPQVAVTPGQSAVFYSGEVCLGGGIIEARL
;
A
#
# COMPACT_ATOMS: atom_id res chain seq x y z
N MET A 1 -15.83 12.90 -50.57
CA MET A 1 -15.59 13.09 -49.13
C MET A 1 -15.68 11.72 -48.50
N SER A 2 -14.55 11.01 -48.45
CA SER A 2 -14.45 9.72 -47.78
C SER A 2 -14.18 9.99 -46.31
N ASP A 3 -15.24 9.99 -45.51
CA ASP A 3 -15.16 9.95 -44.05
C ASP A 3 -14.62 8.57 -43.67
N ASN A 4 -13.32 8.52 -43.39
CA ASN A 4 -12.64 7.34 -42.89
C ASN A 4 -12.03 7.72 -41.54
N SER A 5 -12.88 8.07 -40.58
CA SER A 5 -12.50 8.08 -39.17
C SER A 5 -12.24 6.62 -38.77
N GLN A 6 -10.99 6.17 -38.95
CA GLN A 6 -10.55 4.90 -38.41
C GLN A 6 -10.83 4.91 -36.91
N LYS A 7 -11.81 4.11 -36.47
CA LYS A 7 -12.11 3.91 -35.05
C LYS A 7 -10.81 3.50 -34.34
N SER A 8 -10.54 4.09 -33.18
CA SER A 8 -9.45 3.66 -32.32
C SER A 8 -9.57 2.16 -32.08
N PRO A 9 -8.46 1.39 -32.05
CA PRO A 9 -8.51 -0.04 -31.70
C PRO A 9 -9.13 -0.30 -30.31
N ASN A 10 -9.20 0.72 -29.45
CA ASN A 10 -9.79 0.64 -28.11
C ASN A 10 -11.27 1.04 -28.07
N SER A 11 -11.88 1.47 -29.18
CA SER A 11 -13.23 2.07 -29.18
C SER A 11 -14.33 1.15 -28.70
N ASP A 12 -14.09 -0.16 -28.74
CA ASP A 12 -15.05 -1.19 -28.34
C ASP A 12 -14.73 -1.77 -26.96
N LYS A 13 -13.76 -1.18 -26.23
CA LYS A 13 -13.31 -1.61 -24.91
C LYS A 13 -13.79 -0.66 -23.82
N LYS A 14 -14.54 -1.20 -22.87
CA LYS A 14 -15.08 -0.45 -21.73
C LYS A 14 -14.12 -0.49 -20.55
N VAL A 15 -13.88 0.67 -19.95
CA VAL A 15 -12.98 0.84 -18.80
C VAL A 15 -13.69 1.61 -17.70
N ILE A 16 -13.74 1.02 -16.49
CA ILE A 16 -14.21 1.72 -15.29
C ILE A 16 -13.01 2.25 -14.54
N VAL A 17 -12.95 3.56 -14.35
CA VAL A 17 -11.86 4.22 -13.62
C VAL A 17 -12.31 4.45 -12.18
N GLY A 18 -11.55 3.95 -11.21
CA GLY A 18 -11.78 4.30 -9.79
C GLY A 18 -11.49 5.77 -9.54
N MET A 19 -12.53 6.57 -9.36
CA MET A 19 -12.48 8.02 -9.16
C MET A 19 -12.49 8.34 -7.67
N SER A 20 -11.35 8.78 -7.14
CA SER A 20 -11.18 9.10 -5.71
C SER A 20 -11.43 10.57 -5.35
N GLY A 21 -11.77 11.41 -6.34
CA GLY A 21 -11.72 12.87 -6.19
C GLY A 21 -10.30 13.44 -6.17
N GLY A 22 -9.27 12.62 -6.44
CA GLY A 22 -7.87 13.02 -6.54
C GLY A 22 -7.38 13.22 -7.97
N VAL A 23 -6.32 14.02 -8.14
CA VAL A 23 -5.76 14.39 -9.45
C VAL A 23 -5.30 13.19 -10.29
N ASP A 24 -4.79 12.14 -9.65
CA ASP A 24 -4.21 10.99 -10.34
C ASP A 24 -5.29 10.14 -11.04
N SER A 25 -6.44 9.93 -10.38
CA SER A 25 -7.59 9.30 -11.01
C SER A 25 -8.19 10.16 -12.12
N SER A 26 -8.26 11.48 -11.93
CA SER A 26 -8.78 12.42 -12.94
C SER A 26 -7.98 12.37 -14.24
N VAL A 27 -6.65 12.42 -14.13
CA VAL A 27 -5.77 12.36 -15.30
C VAL A 27 -5.76 10.95 -15.89
N SER A 28 -5.88 9.90 -15.08
CA SER A 28 -6.02 8.53 -15.60
C SER A 28 -7.24 8.39 -16.50
N ALA A 29 -8.40 8.90 -16.08
CA ALA A 29 -9.62 8.87 -16.89
C ALA A 29 -9.45 9.65 -18.21
N TYR A 30 -8.88 10.85 -18.13
CA TYR A 30 -8.58 11.67 -19.31
C TYR A 30 -7.65 10.93 -20.29
N LEU A 31 -6.54 10.35 -19.82
CA LEU A 31 -5.59 9.64 -20.66
C LEU A 31 -6.22 8.44 -21.38
N LEU A 32 -7.08 7.69 -20.70
CA LEU A 32 -7.80 6.56 -21.30
C LEU A 32 -8.82 7.01 -22.34
N GLN A 33 -9.50 8.13 -22.09
CA GLN A 33 -10.39 8.73 -23.09
C GLN A 33 -9.61 9.14 -24.35
N GLN A 34 -8.42 9.74 -24.19
CA GLN A 34 -7.55 10.10 -25.32
C GLN A 34 -7.01 8.87 -26.08
N GLN A 35 -6.84 7.74 -25.40
CA GLN A 35 -6.50 6.45 -26.03
C GLN A 35 -7.69 5.80 -26.74
N GLY A 36 -8.88 6.39 -26.63
CA GLY A 36 -10.09 5.99 -27.34
C GLY A 36 -10.90 4.89 -26.68
N TYR A 37 -10.71 4.62 -25.38
CA TYR A 37 -11.55 3.70 -24.62
C TYR A 37 -12.95 4.28 -24.36
N GLN A 38 -13.93 3.41 -24.11
CA GLN A 38 -15.21 3.82 -23.52
C GLN A 38 -15.02 3.94 -22.00
N VAL A 39 -14.84 5.18 -21.53
CA VAL A 39 -14.50 5.46 -20.14
C VAL A 39 -15.73 5.84 -19.33
N GLU A 40 -15.91 5.17 -18.19
CA GLU A 40 -16.84 5.56 -17.13
C GLU A 40 -16.08 5.64 -15.79
N GLY A 41 -16.54 6.45 -14.85
CA GLY A 41 -15.98 6.56 -13.51
C GLY A 41 -16.77 5.76 -12.49
N LEU A 42 -16.11 5.29 -11.43
CA LEU A 42 -16.76 4.73 -10.24
C LEU A 42 -16.17 5.38 -8.99
N PHE A 43 -17.01 5.99 -8.16
CA PHE A 43 -16.65 6.44 -6.84
C PHE A 43 -17.02 5.38 -5.80
N MET A 44 -16.06 5.03 -4.94
CA MET A 44 -16.23 4.01 -3.90
C MET A 44 -16.26 4.67 -2.52
N LYS A 45 -17.39 4.54 -1.81
CA LYS A 45 -17.49 4.88 -0.39
C LYS A 45 -17.13 3.64 0.43
N ASN A 46 -15.99 3.68 1.12
CA ASN A 46 -15.45 2.52 1.85
C ASN A 46 -15.49 2.69 3.38
N TRP A 47 -16.02 3.80 3.87
CA TRP A 47 -16.01 4.13 5.30
C TRP A 47 -17.21 5.03 5.63
N GLU A 48 -17.91 4.73 6.73
CA GLU A 48 -19.13 5.45 7.14
C GLU A 48 -19.09 6.02 8.55
N GLU A 49 -18.20 5.54 9.44
CA GLU A 49 -18.23 5.90 10.87
C GLU A 49 -17.98 7.39 11.18
N ASP A 50 -17.65 8.17 10.15
CA ASP A 50 -17.27 9.56 10.23
C ASP A 50 -18.25 10.52 9.58
N ASP A 51 -19.40 10.01 9.11
CA ASP A 51 -20.48 10.84 8.58
C ASP A 51 -21.17 11.60 9.72
N ASN A 52 -20.60 12.76 10.07
CA ASN A 52 -21.21 13.72 10.98
C ASN A 52 -21.87 14.86 10.18
N GLU A 53 -22.90 15.50 10.75
CA GLU A 53 -23.64 16.61 10.10
C GLU A 53 -22.76 17.81 9.71
N GLU A 54 -21.55 17.93 10.27
CA GLU A 54 -20.68 19.10 10.15
C GLU A 54 -19.49 18.92 9.17
N TYR A 55 -19.08 17.68 8.85
CA TYR A 55 -17.92 17.43 7.99
C TYR A 55 -17.90 15.99 7.43
N CYS A 56 -18.09 15.84 6.12
CA CYS A 56 -17.96 14.57 5.41
C CYS A 56 -16.96 14.72 4.26
N THR A 57 -15.72 14.29 4.46
CA THR A 57 -14.66 14.33 3.42
C THR A 57 -15.06 13.54 2.18
N ALA A 58 -15.79 12.43 2.36
CA ALA A 58 -16.27 11.61 1.26
C ALA A 58 -17.26 12.37 0.36
N ALA A 59 -18.06 13.29 0.91
CA ALA A 59 -18.97 14.12 0.12
C ALA A 59 -18.21 15.15 -0.73
N GLU A 60 -17.15 15.74 -0.18
CA GLU A 60 -16.26 16.65 -0.92
C GLU A 60 -15.51 15.90 -2.05
N ASP A 61 -14.96 14.72 -1.74
CA ASP A 61 -14.28 13.88 -2.74
C ASP A 61 -15.24 13.40 -3.84
N LEU A 62 -16.49 13.07 -3.49
CA LEU A 62 -17.52 12.71 -4.46
C LEU A 62 -17.88 13.91 -5.36
N ALA A 63 -18.01 15.10 -4.79
CA ALA A 63 -18.30 16.32 -5.57
C ALA A 63 -17.16 16.62 -6.56
N ASP A 64 -15.90 16.48 -6.13
CA ASP A 64 -14.73 16.63 -7.00
C ASP A 64 -14.71 15.57 -8.11
N ALA A 65 -14.99 14.30 -7.77
CA ALA A 65 -15.07 13.21 -8.74
C ALA A 65 -16.16 13.48 -9.78
N GLN A 66 -17.35 13.93 -9.35
CA GLN A 66 -18.46 14.27 -10.23
C GLN A 66 -18.10 15.43 -11.16
N ALA A 67 -17.52 16.51 -10.62
CA ALA A 67 -17.12 17.67 -11.41
C ALA A 67 -16.07 17.32 -12.48
N VAL A 68 -15.14 16.41 -12.18
CA VAL A 68 -14.19 15.88 -13.16
C VAL A 68 -14.91 15.05 -14.23
N CYS A 69 -15.80 14.15 -13.82
CA CYS A 69 -16.55 13.31 -14.76
C CYS A 69 -17.42 14.15 -15.71
N ASP A 70 -18.09 15.18 -15.19
CA ASP A 70 -18.89 16.13 -15.97
C ASP A 70 -18.02 16.90 -16.98
N LYS A 71 -16.84 17.37 -16.56
CA LYS A 71 -15.88 18.07 -17.44
C LYS A 71 -15.39 17.17 -18.57
N LEU A 72 -15.14 15.88 -18.28
CA LEU A 72 -14.68 14.90 -19.26
C LEU A 72 -15.84 14.30 -20.08
N GLY A 73 -17.09 14.55 -19.71
CA GLY A 73 -18.27 13.98 -20.38
C GLY A 73 -18.41 12.47 -20.17
N ILE A 74 -17.98 11.95 -19.01
CA ILE A 74 -18.08 10.52 -18.65
C ILE A 74 -19.09 10.33 -17.52
N HIS A 75 -19.76 9.18 -17.50
CA HIS A 75 -20.72 8.86 -16.44
C HIS A 75 -19.99 8.46 -15.14
N LEU A 76 -20.45 8.95 -13.99
CA LEU A 76 -19.94 8.57 -12.68
C LEU A 76 -20.95 7.66 -11.96
N HIS A 77 -20.52 6.44 -11.69
CA HIS A 77 -21.20 5.49 -10.82
C HIS A 77 -20.79 5.73 -9.36
N THR A 78 -21.63 5.27 -8.43
CA THR A 78 -21.30 5.24 -7.00
C THR A 78 -21.60 3.87 -6.43
N ILE A 79 -20.74 3.41 -5.53
CA ILE A 79 -20.94 2.17 -4.78
C ILE A 79 -20.44 2.33 -3.34
N ASN A 80 -21.07 1.60 -2.44
CA ASN A 80 -20.68 1.53 -1.05
C ASN A 80 -20.07 0.16 -0.77
N PHE A 81 -18.77 0.13 -0.44
CA PHE A 81 -18.04 -1.07 -0.01
C PHE A 81 -17.64 -0.98 1.46
N ALA A 82 -18.34 -0.19 2.28
CA ALA A 82 -17.97 0.01 3.67
C ALA A 82 -18.07 -1.28 4.50
N ALA A 83 -19.02 -2.16 4.19
CA ALA A 83 -19.16 -3.46 4.87
C ALA A 83 -17.97 -4.36 4.54
N GLU A 84 -17.64 -4.52 3.25
CA GLU A 84 -16.51 -5.30 2.79
C GLU A 84 -15.18 -4.74 3.31
N TYR A 85 -15.07 -3.42 3.39
CA TYR A 85 -13.91 -2.74 3.97
C TYR A 85 -13.75 -3.07 5.46
N TRP A 86 -14.84 -2.97 6.21
CA TRP A 86 -14.84 -3.27 7.63
C TRP A 86 -14.36 -4.70 7.88
N ASP A 87 -15.04 -5.66 7.27
CA ASP A 87 -14.82 -7.09 7.50
C ASP A 87 -13.44 -7.55 7.01
N ASN A 88 -13.02 -7.13 5.81
CA ASN A 88 -11.82 -7.69 5.17
C ASN A 88 -10.55 -6.87 5.39
N VAL A 89 -10.66 -5.60 5.82
CA VAL A 89 -9.50 -4.71 6.01
C VAL A 89 -9.39 -4.23 7.44
N PHE A 90 -10.47 -3.68 7.99
CA PHE A 90 -10.41 -2.99 9.27
C PHE A 90 -10.31 -3.95 10.46
N GLU A 91 -11.07 -5.04 10.45
CA GLU A 91 -10.98 -6.05 11.52
C GLU A 91 -9.58 -6.67 11.61
N TYR A 92 -8.98 -7.02 10.46
CA TYR A 92 -7.60 -7.51 10.42
C TYR A 92 -6.61 -6.47 10.96
N PHE A 93 -6.77 -5.22 10.55
CA PHE A 93 -5.95 -4.11 11.04
C PHE A 93 -6.00 -3.99 12.57
N LEU A 94 -7.18 -4.09 13.18
CA LEU A 94 -7.32 -4.06 14.64
C LEU A 94 -6.70 -5.30 15.31
N ALA A 95 -6.88 -6.48 14.72
CA ALA A 95 -6.31 -7.73 15.22
C ALA A 95 -4.78 -7.68 15.27
N GLU A 96 -4.13 -7.16 14.22
CA GLU A 96 -2.67 -7.03 14.16
C GLU A 96 -2.13 -6.04 15.21
N TYR A 97 -2.80 -4.90 15.41
CA TYR A 97 -2.41 -3.96 16.47
C TYR A 97 -2.57 -4.56 17.87
N LYS A 98 -3.63 -5.34 18.10
CA LYS A 98 -3.83 -6.09 19.35
C LYS A 98 -2.74 -7.13 19.57
N ALA A 99 -2.20 -7.70 18.50
CA ALA A 99 -1.03 -8.58 18.52
C ALA A 99 0.31 -7.82 18.61
N GLY A 100 0.30 -6.49 18.78
CA GLY A 100 1.49 -5.65 18.89
C GLY A 100 2.28 -5.44 17.60
N ARG A 101 1.73 -5.89 16.48
CA ARG A 101 2.30 -5.76 15.13
C ARG A 101 1.91 -4.40 14.53
N THR A 102 2.57 -4.02 13.44
CA THR A 102 2.25 -2.78 12.72
C THR A 102 1.75 -3.14 11.32
N PRO A 103 0.43 -3.30 11.12
CA PRO A 103 -0.14 -3.67 9.81
C PRO A 103 -0.04 -2.52 8.79
N ASN A 104 -0.28 -2.86 7.52
CA ASN A 104 -0.45 -1.88 6.44
C ASN A 104 -1.85 -2.04 5.80
N PRO A 105 -2.85 -1.24 6.22
CA PRO A 105 -4.22 -1.40 5.73
C PRO A 105 -4.40 -1.01 4.26
N ASP A 106 -3.51 -0.19 3.69
CA ASP A 106 -3.62 0.22 2.28
C ASP A 106 -3.34 -0.96 1.32
N ILE A 107 -2.50 -1.90 1.74
CA ILE A 107 -2.22 -3.14 0.99
C ILE A 107 -3.46 -4.02 0.91
N LEU A 108 -4.16 -4.18 2.04
CA LEU A 108 -5.41 -4.94 2.10
C LEU A 108 -6.55 -4.22 1.37
N CYS A 109 -6.64 -2.89 1.46
CA CYS A 109 -7.57 -2.11 0.67
C CYS A 109 -7.39 -2.35 -0.84
N ASN A 110 -6.13 -2.45 -1.31
CA ASN A 110 -5.88 -2.83 -2.69
C ASN A 110 -6.31 -4.29 -2.96
N LYS A 111 -5.90 -5.23 -2.11
CA LYS A 111 -6.19 -6.66 -2.28
C LYS A 111 -7.69 -6.98 -2.30
N GLU A 112 -8.44 -6.51 -1.32
CA GLU A 112 -9.81 -6.94 -1.05
C GLU A 112 -10.86 -6.00 -1.65
N ILE A 113 -10.54 -4.71 -1.80
CA ILE A 113 -11.52 -3.71 -2.27
C ILE A 113 -11.21 -3.29 -3.71
N LYS A 114 -10.07 -2.61 -3.94
CA LYS A 114 -9.81 -1.97 -5.23
C LYS A 114 -9.54 -2.94 -6.38
N PHE A 115 -9.02 -4.13 -6.12
CA PHE A 115 -8.71 -5.12 -7.17
C PHE A 115 -9.46 -6.44 -7.03
N LYS A 116 -10.41 -6.50 -6.10
CA LYS A 116 -11.32 -7.64 -5.93
C LYS A 116 -12.76 -7.16 -5.98
N ALA A 117 -13.32 -6.57 -4.92
CA ALA A 117 -14.71 -6.10 -4.94
C ALA A 117 -15.02 -5.12 -6.09
N PHE A 118 -14.13 -4.15 -6.35
CA PHE A 118 -14.28 -3.25 -7.48
C PHE A 118 -14.15 -3.98 -8.83
N LEU A 119 -13.17 -4.88 -8.97
CA LEU A 119 -12.98 -5.62 -10.22
C LEU A 119 -14.19 -6.51 -10.53
N GLU A 120 -14.69 -7.22 -9.53
CA GLU A 120 -15.88 -8.07 -9.61
C GLU A 120 -17.12 -7.24 -9.96
N PHE A 121 -17.33 -6.10 -9.29
CA PHE A 121 -18.45 -5.21 -9.61
C PHE A 121 -18.37 -4.63 -11.03
N ALA A 122 -17.18 -4.19 -11.45
CA ALA A 122 -16.98 -3.65 -12.79
C ALA A 122 -17.23 -4.69 -13.89
N ASP A 123 -16.86 -5.95 -13.63
CA ASP A 123 -17.09 -7.08 -14.52
C ASP A 123 -18.58 -7.47 -14.58
N GLU A 124 -19.14 -7.83 -13.43
CA GLU A 124 -20.45 -8.49 -13.35
C GLU A 124 -21.63 -7.52 -13.52
N VAL A 125 -21.47 -6.26 -13.08
CA VAL A 125 -22.56 -5.28 -13.06
C VAL A 125 -22.41 -4.22 -14.14
N LEU A 126 -21.18 -3.75 -14.37
CA LEU A 126 -20.92 -2.68 -15.34
C LEU A 126 -20.47 -3.19 -16.72
N ASP A 127 -20.28 -4.51 -16.88
CA ASP A 127 -19.87 -5.17 -18.12
C ASP A 127 -18.60 -4.55 -18.73
N ALA A 128 -17.57 -4.41 -17.88
CA ALA A 128 -16.33 -3.74 -18.25
C ALA A 128 -15.20 -4.71 -18.59
N ASP A 129 -14.50 -4.44 -19.70
CA ASP A 129 -13.31 -5.20 -20.08
C ASP A 129 -12.15 -4.99 -19.08
N PHE A 130 -11.99 -3.75 -18.61
CA PHE A 130 -10.92 -3.35 -17.69
C PHE A 130 -11.40 -2.45 -16.56
N ILE A 131 -10.67 -2.49 -15.45
CA ILE A 131 -10.67 -1.40 -14.47
C ILE A 131 -9.42 -0.54 -14.66
N ALA A 132 -9.45 0.69 -14.16
CA ALA A 132 -8.28 1.55 -14.09
C ALA A 132 -8.20 2.29 -12.77
N MET A 133 -6.98 2.57 -12.32
CA MET A 133 -6.71 3.31 -11.09
C MET A 133 -5.60 4.33 -11.29
N GLY A 134 -5.63 5.42 -10.51
CA GLY A 134 -4.57 6.43 -10.46
C GLY A 134 -3.29 5.99 -9.75
N HIS A 135 -2.92 4.70 -9.82
CA HIS A 135 -1.70 4.19 -9.18
C HIS A 135 -0.48 4.41 -10.08
N TYR A 136 0.63 4.86 -9.48
CA TYR A 136 1.95 4.99 -10.12
C TYR A 136 2.64 3.63 -10.24
N VAL A 137 2.09 2.77 -11.08
CA VAL A 137 2.53 1.40 -11.35
C VAL A 137 2.41 1.16 -12.85
N ARG A 138 3.28 0.34 -13.42
CA ARG A 138 3.21 -0.03 -14.83
C ARG A 138 2.89 -1.51 -14.96
N ARG A 139 2.52 -1.92 -16.17
CA ARG A 139 2.30 -3.32 -16.50
C ARG A 139 2.82 -3.67 -17.88
N THR A 140 3.14 -4.94 -18.09
CA THR A 140 3.36 -5.46 -19.44
C THR A 140 2.04 -5.93 -20.04
N PHE A 141 1.92 -5.81 -21.36
CA PHE A 141 0.89 -6.43 -22.17
C PHE A 141 1.55 -7.45 -23.10
N PRO A 142 1.64 -8.73 -22.69
CA PRO A 142 2.12 -9.76 -23.57
C PRO A 142 1.20 -9.88 -24.80
N THR A 143 1.77 -10.06 -25.99
CA THR A 143 0.99 -10.29 -27.22
C THR A 143 0.21 -11.62 -27.15
N VAL A 144 -0.72 -11.84 -28.09
CA VAL A 144 -1.46 -13.11 -28.17
C VAL A 144 -0.51 -14.30 -28.33
N GLU A 145 0.56 -14.15 -29.12
CA GLU A 145 1.58 -15.17 -29.31
C GLU A 145 2.41 -15.39 -28.02
N GLU A 146 2.76 -14.32 -27.31
CA GLU A 146 3.48 -14.40 -26.05
C GLU A 146 2.63 -15.07 -24.95
N GLN A 147 1.34 -14.75 -24.88
CA GLN A 147 0.40 -15.43 -23.98
C GLN A 147 0.26 -16.91 -24.33
N ALA A 148 0.18 -17.25 -25.61
CA ALA A 148 0.17 -18.64 -26.07
C ALA A 148 1.47 -19.39 -25.73
N ALA A 149 2.59 -18.67 -25.59
CA ALA A 149 3.87 -19.18 -25.10
C ALA A 149 3.98 -19.20 -23.56
N GLY A 150 2.92 -18.83 -22.83
CA GLY A 150 2.88 -18.83 -21.37
C GLY A 150 3.48 -17.58 -20.71
N ILE A 151 3.73 -16.50 -21.45
CA ILE A 151 4.23 -15.25 -20.88
C ILE A 151 3.07 -14.51 -20.20
N LEU A 152 3.16 -14.39 -18.88
CA LEU A 152 2.15 -13.72 -18.06
C LEU A 152 2.38 -12.20 -17.99
N PRO A 153 1.32 -11.39 -17.83
CA PRO A 153 1.43 -9.98 -17.49
C PRO A 153 2.23 -9.77 -16.22
N LYS A 154 3.16 -8.81 -16.26
CA LYS A 154 4.02 -8.45 -15.13
C LYS A 154 3.62 -7.10 -14.58
N MET A 155 3.75 -6.95 -13.26
CA MET A 155 3.65 -5.66 -12.60
C MET A 155 5.03 -5.02 -12.54
N LEU A 156 5.13 -3.78 -12.98
CA LEU A 156 6.36 -3.01 -13.05
C LEU A 156 6.26 -1.78 -12.14
N ARG A 157 7.40 -1.27 -11.70
CA ARG A 157 7.50 0.03 -11.02
C ARG A 157 6.96 1.15 -11.90
N GLY A 158 6.34 2.16 -11.28
CA GLY A 158 6.11 3.45 -11.95
C GLY A 158 7.42 4.12 -12.35
N ILE A 159 7.40 4.96 -13.40
CA ILE A 159 8.61 5.68 -13.86
C ILE A 159 9.15 6.62 -12.77
N ASP A 160 8.26 7.30 -12.05
CA ASP A 160 8.63 8.14 -10.91
C ASP A 160 8.93 7.30 -9.68
N ASN A 161 10.21 7.01 -9.43
CA ASN A 161 10.65 6.21 -8.28
C ASN A 161 10.26 6.80 -6.91
N ASN A 162 9.97 8.11 -6.82
CA ASN A 162 9.52 8.74 -5.56
C ASN A 162 8.01 8.53 -5.31
N LYS A 163 7.28 8.17 -6.37
CA LYS A 163 5.85 7.93 -6.36
C LYS A 163 5.46 6.50 -6.70
N ASP A 164 6.37 5.65 -7.17
CA ASP A 164 6.17 4.22 -7.43
C ASP A 164 5.33 3.58 -6.33
N GLN A 165 4.18 3.05 -6.69
CA GLN A 165 3.19 2.47 -5.78
C GLN A 165 3.13 0.95 -5.87
N SER A 166 4.05 0.31 -6.60
CA SER A 166 4.09 -1.16 -6.76
C SER A 166 4.19 -1.89 -5.43
N TYR A 167 4.79 -1.26 -4.41
CA TYR A 167 4.84 -1.77 -3.04
C TYR A 167 3.45 -2.07 -2.46
N PHE A 168 2.46 -1.21 -2.74
CA PHE A 168 1.10 -1.39 -2.21
C PHE A 168 0.26 -2.37 -3.01
N LEU A 169 0.75 -2.78 -4.18
CA LEU A 169 0.04 -3.65 -5.13
C LEU A 169 0.66 -5.05 -5.22
N TYR A 170 1.62 -5.40 -4.36
CA TYR A 170 2.33 -6.69 -4.45
C TYR A 170 1.40 -7.91 -4.43
N THR A 171 0.22 -7.78 -3.82
CA THR A 171 -0.76 -8.86 -3.66
C THR A 171 -1.50 -9.20 -4.94
N LEU A 172 -1.46 -8.33 -5.96
CA LEU A 172 -2.18 -8.52 -7.21
C LEU A 172 -1.64 -9.74 -7.97
N SER A 173 -2.55 -10.52 -8.55
CA SER A 173 -2.24 -11.58 -9.51
C SER A 173 -1.98 -11.02 -10.90
N HIS A 174 -1.30 -11.79 -11.73
CA HIS A 174 -1.16 -11.51 -13.15
C HIS A 174 -2.54 -11.40 -13.84
N GLU A 175 -3.55 -12.13 -13.39
CA GLU A 175 -4.94 -12.03 -13.88
C GLU A 175 -5.55 -10.67 -13.54
N GLN A 176 -5.45 -10.22 -12.29
CA GLN A 176 -5.89 -8.89 -11.87
C GLN A 176 -5.10 -7.79 -12.59
N VAL A 177 -3.77 -7.96 -12.75
CA VAL A 177 -2.92 -7.06 -13.54
C VAL A 177 -3.32 -7.04 -15.00
N ALA A 178 -3.74 -8.17 -15.59
CA ALA A 178 -4.22 -8.27 -16.97
C ALA A 178 -5.51 -7.46 -17.17
N ARG A 179 -6.35 -7.38 -16.14
CA ARG A 179 -7.62 -6.65 -16.16
C ARG A 179 -7.54 -5.20 -15.65
N SER A 180 -6.36 -4.74 -15.23
CA SER A 180 -6.19 -3.41 -14.63
C SER A 180 -5.30 -2.48 -15.45
N LEU A 181 -5.70 -1.23 -15.63
CA LEU A 181 -4.94 -0.19 -16.32
C LEU A 181 -4.38 0.83 -15.32
N PHE A 182 -3.15 1.30 -15.58
CA PHE A 182 -2.45 2.25 -14.73
C PHE A 182 -1.85 3.41 -15.56
N PRO A 183 -2.69 4.31 -16.12
CA PRO A 183 -2.23 5.26 -17.13
C PRO A 183 -1.14 6.22 -16.62
N VAL A 184 -1.20 6.60 -15.35
CA VAL A 184 -0.23 7.53 -14.73
C VAL A 184 1.10 6.87 -14.35
N GLY A 185 1.22 5.55 -14.42
CA GLY A 185 2.48 4.85 -14.15
C GLY A 185 3.60 5.19 -15.15
N GLU A 186 3.23 5.64 -16.34
CA GLU A 186 4.14 6.08 -17.41
C GLU A 186 4.54 7.55 -17.30
N LEU A 187 4.10 8.25 -16.24
CA LEU A 187 4.32 9.68 -16.07
C LEU A 187 4.96 10.00 -14.73
N GLU A 188 5.73 11.09 -14.70
CA GLU A 188 6.14 11.69 -13.43
C GLU A 188 5.01 12.50 -12.81
N LYS A 189 4.98 12.62 -11.48
CA LYS A 189 3.91 13.37 -10.79
C LYS A 189 3.76 14.84 -11.27
N PRO A 190 4.83 15.59 -11.57
CA PRO A 190 4.69 16.94 -12.11
C PRO A 190 3.94 16.96 -13.44
N GLU A 191 4.17 15.97 -14.29
CA GLU A 191 3.51 15.85 -15.60
C GLU A 191 2.02 15.57 -15.46
N VAL A 192 1.64 14.70 -14.52
CA VAL A 192 0.23 14.47 -14.17
C VAL A 192 -0.44 15.78 -13.74
N ARG A 193 0.20 16.58 -12.89
CA ARG A 193 -0.36 17.88 -12.47
C ARG A 193 -0.46 18.87 -13.64
N ARG A 194 0.55 18.92 -14.52
CA ARG A 194 0.53 19.76 -15.72
C ARG A 194 -0.67 19.42 -16.61
N ILE A 195 -0.90 18.13 -16.89
CA ILE A 195 -2.05 17.67 -17.69
C ILE A 195 -3.36 18.10 -17.04
N ALA A 196 -3.51 17.92 -15.72
CA ALA A 196 -4.71 18.33 -15.02
C ALA A 196 -4.97 19.85 -15.09
N GLU A 197 -3.92 20.67 -15.02
CA GLU A 197 -4.02 22.13 -15.18
C GLU A 197 -4.41 22.52 -16.61
N GLU A 198 -3.83 21.88 -17.62
CA GLU A 198 -4.15 22.14 -19.04
C GLU A 198 -5.58 21.76 -19.42
N GLN A 199 -6.11 20.71 -18.79
CA GLN A 199 -7.50 20.30 -18.97
C GLN A 199 -8.47 21.04 -18.04
N ASP A 200 -7.98 22.00 -17.24
CA ASP A 200 -8.78 22.80 -16.31
C ASP A 200 -9.63 21.91 -15.38
N LEU A 201 -9.01 20.86 -14.84
CA LEU A 201 -9.63 19.94 -13.88
C LEU A 201 -9.60 20.55 -12.48
N ILE A 202 -10.73 20.51 -11.78
CA ILE A 202 -10.85 21.04 -10.40
C ILE A 202 -9.80 20.45 -9.44
N THR A 203 -9.41 19.19 -9.67
CA THR A 203 -8.45 18.45 -8.86
C THR A 203 -6.99 18.85 -9.10
N ALA A 204 -6.67 19.68 -10.10
CA ALA A 204 -5.28 19.95 -10.52
C ALA A 204 -4.37 20.46 -9.38
N LYS A 205 -4.92 21.32 -8.52
CA LYS A 205 -4.22 21.92 -7.36
C LYS A 205 -4.51 21.20 -6.04
N LYS A 206 -5.34 20.16 -6.05
CA LYS A 206 -5.66 19.39 -4.84
C LYS A 206 -4.40 18.70 -4.32
N LYS A 207 -4.23 18.70 -3.00
CA LYS A 207 -3.11 18.01 -2.34
C LYS A 207 -3.30 16.50 -2.50
N ASP A 208 -2.18 15.77 -2.52
CA ASP A 208 -2.24 14.31 -2.48
C ASP A 208 -2.78 13.88 -1.11
N SER A 209 -3.63 12.86 -1.09
CA SER A 209 -4.10 12.26 0.16
C SER A 209 -2.89 11.71 0.94
N THR A 210 -2.79 12.08 2.22
CA THR A 210 -1.76 11.57 3.13
C THR A 210 -2.41 10.83 4.29
N GLY A 211 -1.73 9.81 4.82
CA GLY A 211 -2.28 8.93 5.84
C GLY A 211 -2.96 7.70 5.25
N ILE A 212 -3.61 6.93 6.12
CA ILE A 212 -4.34 5.72 5.76
C ILE A 212 -5.64 6.13 5.07
N CYS A 213 -5.98 5.46 3.96
CA CYS A 213 -7.03 5.87 3.00
C CYS A 213 -8.36 6.33 3.62
N PHE A 214 -8.81 5.75 4.74
CA PHE A 214 -10.09 6.04 5.39
C PHE A 214 -9.97 6.91 6.66
N ILE A 215 -8.78 6.97 7.26
CA ILE A 215 -8.53 7.79 8.46
C ILE A 215 -8.32 9.26 8.07
N GLY A 216 -7.81 9.51 6.86
CA GLY A 216 -7.46 10.85 6.39
C GLY A 216 -6.32 11.48 7.21
N GLU A 217 -6.32 12.80 7.35
CA GLU A 217 -5.25 13.57 8.04
C GLU A 217 -5.35 13.56 9.57
N ARG A 218 -6.15 12.66 10.16
CA ARG A 218 -6.43 12.63 11.61
C ARG A 218 -5.24 12.15 12.43
N LYS A 219 -5.27 12.48 13.73
CA LYS A 219 -4.33 11.91 14.70
C LYS A 219 -4.58 10.42 14.86
N PHE A 220 -3.70 9.61 14.28
CA PHE A 220 -3.76 8.14 14.31
C PHE A 220 -3.99 7.55 15.72
N THR A 221 -3.32 8.09 16.74
CA THR A 221 -3.47 7.67 18.14
C THR A 221 -4.90 7.85 18.65
N GLU A 222 -5.53 8.98 18.34
CA GLU A 222 -6.90 9.29 18.76
C GLU A 222 -7.89 8.37 18.05
N PHE A 223 -7.72 8.17 16.75
CA PHE A 223 -8.52 7.23 15.97
C PHE A 223 -8.46 5.81 16.57
N LEU A 224 -7.26 5.27 16.78
CA LEU A 224 -7.08 3.90 17.26
C LEU A 224 -7.63 3.71 18.70
N SER A 225 -7.60 4.77 19.53
CA SER A 225 -8.14 4.74 20.90
C SER A 225 -9.65 4.50 20.99
N ARG A 226 -10.39 4.73 19.90
CA ARG A 226 -11.84 4.46 19.84
C ARG A 226 -12.16 2.96 19.80
N TYR A 227 -11.22 2.15 19.30
CA TYR A 227 -11.43 0.71 19.07
C TYR A 227 -10.57 -0.17 19.98
N LEU A 228 -9.37 0.27 20.33
CA LEU A 228 -8.46 -0.48 21.19
C LEU A 228 -8.18 0.29 22.48
N PRO A 229 -8.47 -0.31 23.67
CA PRO A 229 -8.20 0.36 24.93
C PRO A 229 -6.70 0.55 25.13
N ALA A 230 -6.31 1.78 25.46
CA ALA A 230 -4.94 2.12 25.82
C ALA A 230 -4.52 1.38 27.10
N GLN A 231 -3.37 0.72 27.05
CA GLN A 231 -2.76 0.04 28.20
C GLN A 231 -1.38 0.65 28.47
N PRO A 232 -1.31 1.69 29.32
CA PRO A 232 -0.04 2.31 29.68
C PRO A 232 0.92 1.31 30.31
N GLY A 233 2.21 1.48 30.04
CA GLY A 233 3.26 0.57 30.48
C GLY A 233 4.61 1.28 30.55
N LYS A 234 5.66 0.54 30.92
CA LYS A 234 6.99 1.10 31.15
C LYS A 234 7.80 1.12 29.87
N ILE A 235 8.68 2.11 29.75
CA ILE A 235 9.77 2.10 28.77
C ILE A 235 11.06 1.72 29.51
N GLU A 236 11.74 0.69 29.04
CA GLU A 236 12.97 0.17 29.62
C GLU A 236 14.13 0.20 28.62
N THR A 237 15.37 0.31 29.11
CA THR A 237 16.56 -0.03 28.32
C THR A 237 16.71 -1.55 28.23
N PRO A 238 17.55 -2.09 27.32
CA PRO A 238 17.84 -3.52 27.27
C PRO A 238 18.39 -4.11 28.58
N GLU A 239 19.02 -3.28 29.41
CA GLU A 239 19.56 -3.64 30.72
C GLU A 239 18.48 -3.64 31.83
N GLY A 240 17.23 -3.31 31.48
CA GLY A 240 16.08 -3.27 32.40
C GLY A 240 15.96 -1.97 33.19
N GLN A 241 16.68 -0.91 32.83
CA GLN A 241 16.51 0.40 33.48
C GLN A 241 15.24 1.08 32.96
N VAL A 242 14.33 1.43 33.87
CA VAL A 242 13.13 2.21 33.52
C VAL A 242 13.52 3.64 33.17
N ILE A 243 13.14 4.10 31.97
CA ILE A 243 13.50 5.42 31.41
C ILE A 243 12.28 6.28 31.06
N GLY A 244 11.07 5.74 31.18
CA GLY A 244 9.83 6.47 30.94
C GLY A 244 8.61 5.56 30.97
N GLU A 245 7.50 6.10 30.48
CA GLU A 245 6.22 5.39 30.34
C GLU A 245 5.65 5.61 28.94
N HIS A 246 4.98 4.60 28.41
CA HIS A 246 4.24 4.69 27.14
C HIS A 246 2.74 4.65 27.39
N GLN A 247 1.96 5.19 26.45
CA GLN A 247 0.49 5.18 26.54
C GLN A 247 -0.15 3.90 25.96
N GLY A 248 0.65 3.07 25.29
CA GLY A 248 0.22 1.75 24.80
C GLY A 248 1.17 1.25 23.72
N LEU A 249 1.49 -0.05 23.73
CA LEU A 249 2.46 -0.63 22.78
C LEU A 249 2.02 -0.51 21.32
N MET A 250 0.71 -0.48 21.05
CA MET A 250 0.14 -0.32 19.71
C MET A 250 0.42 1.04 19.08
N TYR A 251 0.76 2.07 19.86
CA TYR A 251 1.12 3.40 19.34
C TYR A 251 2.59 3.54 18.95
N HIS A 252 3.36 2.46 19.13
CA HIS A 252 4.77 2.45 18.83
C HIS A 252 5.07 1.48 17.70
N THR A 253 6.13 1.71 16.94
CA THR A 253 6.63 0.84 15.87
C THR A 253 8.14 0.70 16.02
N LEU A 254 8.72 -0.44 15.63
CA LEU A 254 10.17 -0.61 15.74
C LEU A 254 10.90 0.45 14.91
N GLY A 255 12.01 0.97 15.44
CA GLY A 255 12.75 2.09 14.85
C GLY A 255 12.08 3.47 15.00
N GLN A 256 10.93 3.57 15.69
CA GLN A 256 10.29 4.86 15.95
C GLN A 256 11.14 5.71 16.91
N ARG A 257 11.42 6.94 16.49
CA ARG A 257 12.12 7.96 17.30
C ARG A 257 11.17 8.91 18.04
N LYS A 258 10.11 9.37 17.36
CA LYS A 258 9.18 10.40 17.90
C LYS A 258 8.14 9.76 18.82
N GLY A 259 7.60 10.53 19.76
CA GLY A 259 6.52 10.08 20.65
C GLY A 259 6.95 9.20 21.82
N LEU A 260 8.26 9.04 22.05
CA LEU A 260 8.79 8.37 23.24
C LEU A 260 8.78 9.28 24.48
N HIS A 261 8.84 10.61 24.29
CA HIS A 261 8.86 11.62 25.36
C HIS A 261 9.96 11.41 26.43
N ILE A 262 11.05 10.73 26.06
CA ILE A 262 12.23 10.51 26.90
C ILE A 262 13.17 11.70 26.71
N GLY A 263 13.16 12.64 27.66
CA GLY A 263 14.00 13.85 27.62
C GLY A 263 15.08 13.85 28.71
N GLY A 264 16.31 14.22 28.34
CA GLY A 264 17.33 14.81 29.21
C GLY A 264 17.54 14.14 30.58
N GLN A 265 17.72 12.82 30.63
CA GLN A 265 18.01 12.14 31.89
C GLN A 265 19.45 12.46 32.35
N LYS A 266 19.57 13.23 33.45
CA LYS A 266 20.82 13.35 34.20
C LYS A 266 21.19 11.96 34.75
N GLY A 267 22.13 11.29 34.08
CA GLY A 267 22.60 9.95 34.45
C GLY A 267 22.70 8.96 33.30
N GLY A 268 22.15 9.27 32.12
CA GLY A 268 22.29 8.45 30.91
C GLY A 268 23.66 8.59 30.25
N GLY A 269 24.74 8.17 30.93
CA GLY A 269 26.09 7.99 30.35
C GLY A 269 26.76 9.19 29.66
N GLY A 270 26.13 10.38 29.62
CA GLY A 270 26.59 11.51 28.81
C GLY A 270 26.30 11.41 27.31
N ASN A 271 25.50 10.44 26.85
CA ASN A 271 25.20 10.28 25.43
C ASN A 271 23.93 11.06 25.03
N GLU A 272 24.09 12.06 24.16
CA GLU A 272 23.02 12.93 23.66
C GLU A 272 22.26 12.34 22.45
N GLU A 273 22.57 11.09 22.07
CA GLU A 273 21.91 10.41 20.96
C GLU A 273 20.40 10.19 21.20
N PRO A 274 19.59 10.30 20.13
CA PRO A 274 18.15 10.10 20.23
C PRO A 274 17.80 8.65 20.56
N TRP A 275 16.67 8.48 21.26
CA TRP A 275 16.08 7.17 21.57
C TRP A 275 15.24 6.62 20.42
N TYR A 276 15.26 5.30 20.26
CA TYR A 276 14.52 4.54 19.27
C TYR A 276 13.88 3.32 19.92
N VAL A 277 12.67 2.95 19.47
CA VAL A 277 12.03 1.70 19.86
C VAL A 277 12.79 0.51 19.26
N ALA A 278 13.29 -0.39 20.10
CA ALA A 278 14.01 -1.59 19.67
C ALA A 278 13.17 -2.86 19.74
N GLU A 279 12.25 -2.95 20.71
CA GLU A 279 11.41 -4.13 20.93
C GLU A 279 10.11 -3.79 21.66
N LYS A 280 9.12 -4.67 21.52
CA LYS A 280 7.86 -4.63 22.27
C LYS A 280 7.69 -5.96 23.00
N ASP A 281 7.68 -5.91 24.32
CA ASP A 281 7.34 -7.07 25.15
C ASP A 281 5.87 -7.00 25.53
N LEU A 282 5.03 -7.69 24.75
CA LEU A 282 3.59 -7.75 24.96
C LEU A 282 3.20 -8.45 26.26
N LYS A 283 4.01 -9.42 26.73
CA LYS A 283 3.71 -10.19 27.93
C LYS A 283 3.90 -9.34 29.19
N ARG A 284 4.97 -8.53 29.21
CA ARG A 284 5.25 -7.62 30.32
C ARG A 284 4.61 -6.23 30.16
N ASN A 285 4.04 -5.94 28.99
CA ASN A 285 3.61 -4.59 28.59
C ASN A 285 4.75 -3.56 28.75
N VAL A 286 5.90 -3.87 28.15
CA VAL A 286 7.13 -3.04 28.22
C VAL A 286 7.61 -2.70 26.82
N LEU A 287 7.94 -1.42 26.61
CA LEU A 287 8.59 -0.93 25.41
C LEU A 287 10.10 -0.86 25.64
N ILE A 288 10.89 -1.57 24.85
CA ILE A 288 12.35 -1.50 24.95
C ILE A 288 12.85 -0.42 24.00
N ALA A 289 13.63 0.53 24.52
CA ALA A 289 14.23 1.59 23.73
C ALA A 289 15.75 1.64 23.88
N VAL A 290 16.43 2.09 22.82
CA VAL A 290 17.90 2.18 22.72
C VAL A 290 18.31 3.54 22.17
N GLN A 291 19.52 3.99 22.48
CA GLN A 291 20.09 5.20 21.90
C GLN A 291 20.87 4.91 20.61
N GLY A 292 20.78 5.82 19.65
CA GLY A 292 21.52 5.76 18.39
C GLY A 292 20.79 4.95 17.30
N GLY A 293 20.70 5.52 16.09
CA GLY A 293 19.97 4.91 14.97
C GLY A 293 20.62 3.63 14.42
N GLU A 294 21.89 3.39 14.78
CA GLU A 294 22.70 2.26 14.33
C GLU A 294 22.87 1.17 15.41
N HIS A 295 22.13 1.27 16.51
CA HIS A 295 22.23 0.34 17.63
C HIS A 295 22.02 -1.12 17.18
N PRO A 296 22.83 -2.09 17.64
CA PRO A 296 22.74 -3.48 17.19
C PRO A 296 21.33 -4.10 17.31
N LEU A 297 20.60 -3.81 18.39
CA LEU A 297 19.21 -4.29 18.59
C LEU A 297 18.18 -3.76 17.58
N LEU A 298 18.51 -2.70 16.83
CA LEU A 298 17.67 -2.21 15.75
C LEU A 298 17.94 -2.93 14.42
N LYS A 299 19.09 -3.60 14.30
CA LYS A 299 19.56 -4.24 13.08
C LYS A 299 19.08 -5.68 13.00
N SER A 300 18.80 -6.11 11.78
CA SER A 300 18.44 -7.50 11.46
C SER A 300 19.20 -7.94 10.24
N THR A 301 19.65 -9.19 10.25
CA THR A 301 20.39 -9.80 9.13
C THR A 301 19.47 -10.36 8.06
N GLY A 302 18.18 -10.44 8.37
CA GLY A 302 17.15 -10.93 7.48
C GLY A 302 15.78 -10.88 8.14
N LEU A 303 14.84 -11.60 7.53
CA LEU A 303 13.47 -11.75 8.02
C LEU A 303 12.87 -13.09 7.63
N ILE A 304 11.76 -13.45 8.26
CA ILE A 304 10.84 -14.49 7.82
C ILE A 304 9.56 -13.80 7.35
N ALA A 305 9.13 -14.10 6.13
CA ALA A 305 7.87 -13.62 5.57
C ALA A 305 6.90 -14.77 5.34
N ALA A 306 5.63 -14.56 5.65
CA ALA A 306 4.52 -15.47 5.40
C ALA A 306 3.39 -14.73 4.65
N GLN A 307 2.23 -15.37 4.44
CA GLN A 307 1.12 -14.78 3.69
C GLN A 307 1.60 -14.28 2.32
N LEU A 308 2.24 -15.18 1.58
CA LEU A 308 2.97 -14.86 0.36
C LEU A 308 2.00 -14.71 -0.82
N ASP A 309 2.13 -13.60 -1.54
CA ASP A 309 1.44 -13.35 -2.80
C ASP A 309 2.49 -13.06 -3.87
N TRP A 310 2.58 -13.93 -4.88
CA TRP A 310 3.46 -13.76 -6.06
C TRP A 310 2.63 -13.30 -7.25
N VAL A 311 3.09 -12.29 -7.99
CA VAL A 311 2.32 -11.72 -9.11
C VAL A 311 2.01 -12.80 -10.16
N ASP A 312 2.99 -13.62 -10.51
CA ASP A 312 2.82 -14.75 -11.44
C ASP A 312 2.14 -15.99 -10.82
N ARG A 313 1.77 -15.92 -9.53
CA ARG A 313 1.18 -17.02 -8.73
C ARG A 313 2.04 -18.28 -8.69
N THR A 314 3.34 -18.14 -8.92
CA THR A 314 4.31 -19.24 -8.84
C THR A 314 5.12 -19.13 -7.56
N ALA A 315 5.06 -20.17 -6.73
CA ALA A 315 5.84 -20.22 -5.50
C ALA A 315 7.34 -20.35 -5.80
N ILE A 316 8.15 -19.61 -5.04
CA ILE A 316 9.61 -19.73 -5.09
C ILE A 316 10.03 -21.01 -4.37
N THR A 317 10.61 -21.96 -5.12
CA THR A 317 11.01 -23.29 -4.64
C THR A 317 12.53 -23.49 -4.59
N GLU A 318 13.29 -22.55 -5.15
CA GLU A 318 14.75 -22.53 -5.09
C GLU A 318 15.24 -21.16 -4.60
N PRO A 319 16.48 -21.06 -4.07
CA PRO A 319 17.03 -19.77 -3.67
C PRO A 319 17.02 -18.74 -4.80
N LEU A 320 16.46 -17.57 -4.54
CA LEU A 320 16.32 -16.50 -5.52
C LEU A 320 17.05 -15.24 -5.08
N ARG A 321 17.91 -14.73 -5.96
CA ARG A 321 18.61 -13.45 -5.77
C ARG A 321 17.74 -12.30 -6.27
N CYS A 322 17.43 -11.34 -5.41
CA CYS A 322 16.58 -10.20 -5.76
C CYS A 322 16.83 -8.98 -4.85
N THR A 323 15.98 -7.96 -4.93
CA THR A 323 15.91 -6.90 -3.93
C THR A 323 14.60 -6.97 -3.14
N VAL A 324 14.60 -6.40 -1.93
CA VAL A 324 13.42 -6.30 -1.07
C VAL A 324 13.24 -4.89 -0.53
N LYS A 325 11.99 -4.47 -0.37
CA LYS A 325 11.59 -3.33 0.48
C LYS A 325 10.84 -3.84 1.70
N THR A 326 11.24 -3.45 2.90
CA THR A 326 10.54 -3.79 4.15
C THR A 326 9.62 -2.67 4.64
N ARG A 327 9.59 -1.53 3.92
CA ARG A 327 8.66 -0.42 4.11
C ARG A 327 8.57 0.42 2.83
N TYR A 328 7.45 1.15 2.67
CA TYR A 328 7.28 2.08 1.55
C TYR A 328 8.38 3.15 1.51
N ARG A 329 8.85 3.51 0.30
CA ARG A 329 9.95 4.46 0.02
C ARG A 329 11.33 4.11 0.58
N GLN A 330 11.52 2.92 1.13
CA GLN A 330 12.86 2.43 1.41
C GLN A 330 13.62 2.23 0.11
N GLN A 331 14.94 2.44 0.12
CA GLN A 331 15.80 1.97 -0.97
C GLN A 331 15.77 0.45 -1.04
N ASP A 332 16.04 -0.08 -2.23
CA ASP A 332 16.08 -1.52 -2.46
C ASP A 332 17.24 -2.15 -1.67
N ILE A 333 16.92 -3.21 -0.92
CA ILE A 333 17.90 -3.98 -0.16
C ILE A 333 18.24 -5.24 -0.96
N ALA A 334 19.51 -5.41 -1.32
CA ALA A 334 19.98 -6.65 -1.93
C ALA A 334 19.82 -7.82 -0.94
N CYS A 335 19.18 -8.90 -1.40
CA CYS A 335 18.85 -10.03 -0.55
C CYS A 335 18.78 -11.34 -1.34
N THR A 336 18.78 -12.45 -0.61
CA THR A 336 18.51 -13.78 -1.14
C THR A 336 17.29 -14.34 -0.41
N ILE A 337 16.29 -14.78 -1.18
CA ILE A 337 15.15 -15.54 -0.69
C ILE A 337 15.57 -17.01 -0.61
N GLU A 338 15.34 -17.64 0.53
CA GLU A 338 15.50 -19.07 0.77
C GLU A 338 14.11 -19.65 1.11
N PRO A 339 13.57 -20.56 0.27
CA PRO A 339 12.36 -21.29 0.58
C PRO A 339 12.51 -22.05 1.90
N MET A 340 11.45 -22.10 2.71
CA MET A 340 11.41 -22.92 3.93
C MET A 340 10.60 -24.19 3.68
N ASP A 341 11.04 -25.31 4.26
CA ASP A 341 10.35 -26.60 4.12
C ASP A 341 8.90 -26.51 4.59
N ALA A 342 7.98 -27.11 3.83
CA ALA A 342 6.54 -27.14 4.10
C ALA A 342 6.14 -27.82 5.43
N THR A 343 7.09 -28.37 6.18
CA THR A 343 6.86 -29.10 7.43
C THR A 343 6.45 -28.22 8.61
N THR A 344 6.62 -26.89 8.52
CA THR A 344 6.28 -25.97 9.62
C THR A 344 4.86 -25.41 9.58
N SER A 345 4.16 -25.46 8.44
CA SER A 345 2.72 -25.22 8.31
C SER A 345 2.27 -25.39 6.86
N GLU A 346 1.58 -26.49 6.53
CA GLU A 346 1.02 -26.74 5.18
C GLU A 346 0.07 -25.62 4.73
N ASP A 347 -0.59 -24.92 5.68
CA ASP A 347 -1.59 -23.88 5.40
C ASP A 347 -1.02 -22.45 5.25
N ASN A 348 0.27 -22.23 5.54
CA ASN A 348 0.88 -20.89 5.43
C ASN A 348 2.36 -20.97 5.02
N PRO A 349 2.66 -21.08 3.71
CA PRO A 349 4.04 -21.15 3.25
C PRO A 349 4.80 -19.89 3.66
N SER A 350 6.03 -20.09 4.13
CA SER A 350 6.92 -19.02 4.57
C SER A 350 8.24 -19.06 3.81
N ILE A 351 8.89 -17.92 3.69
CA ILE A 351 10.24 -17.79 3.16
C ILE A 351 11.15 -17.13 4.18
N ARG A 352 12.41 -17.52 4.13
CA ARG A 352 13.50 -16.84 4.81
C ARG A 352 14.15 -15.86 3.83
N VAL A 353 14.43 -14.65 4.27
CA VAL A 353 15.08 -13.62 3.45
C VAL A 353 16.35 -13.20 4.16
N ILE A 354 17.50 -13.33 3.51
CA ILE A 354 18.80 -12.94 4.04
C ILE A 354 19.27 -11.67 3.33
N PHE A 355 19.56 -10.63 4.09
CA PHE A 355 20.10 -9.39 3.53
C PHE A 355 21.62 -9.48 3.36
N ASP A 356 22.14 -8.80 2.35
CA ASP A 356 23.59 -8.63 2.18
C ASP A 356 24.23 -7.81 3.29
N GLN A 357 23.47 -6.86 3.82
CA GLN A 357 23.89 -5.93 4.87
C GLN A 357 22.78 -5.81 5.90
N PRO A 358 23.10 -5.77 7.21
CA PRO A 358 22.10 -5.64 8.25
C PRO A 358 21.21 -4.40 8.04
N GLN A 359 19.90 -4.57 8.21
CA GLN A 359 18.90 -3.53 8.01
C GLN A 359 18.28 -3.09 9.32
N VAL A 360 18.04 -1.79 9.45
CA VAL A 360 17.42 -1.19 10.64
C VAL A 360 15.90 -1.28 10.54
N ALA A 361 15.26 -1.61 11.67
CA ALA A 361 13.81 -1.53 11.88
C ALA A 361 12.96 -2.43 10.96
N VAL A 362 13.43 -3.65 10.70
CA VAL A 362 12.57 -4.73 10.19
C VAL A 362 11.46 -4.98 11.20
N THR A 363 10.21 -4.74 10.78
CA THR A 363 9.07 -4.67 11.69
C THR A 363 8.03 -5.73 11.34
N PRO A 364 7.73 -6.67 12.26
CA PRO A 364 6.63 -7.62 12.06
C PRO A 364 5.28 -6.94 11.83
N GLY A 365 4.49 -7.50 10.91
CA GLY A 365 3.23 -6.94 10.41
C GLY A 365 3.36 -6.00 9.21
N GLN A 366 4.55 -5.44 8.95
CA GLN A 366 4.81 -4.74 7.69
C GLN A 366 5.01 -5.74 6.54
N SER A 367 4.93 -5.26 5.30
CA SER A 367 5.15 -6.10 4.13
C SER A 367 6.60 -6.07 3.66
N ALA A 368 7.11 -7.24 3.28
CA ALA A 368 8.33 -7.43 2.50
C ALA A 368 7.94 -7.61 1.03
N VAL A 369 8.35 -6.69 0.16
CA VAL A 369 8.01 -6.72 -1.27
C VAL A 369 9.29 -6.90 -2.08
N PHE A 370 9.27 -7.87 -3.00
CA PHE A 370 10.44 -8.35 -3.73
C PHE A 370 10.43 -7.86 -5.18
N TYR A 371 11.61 -7.53 -5.68
CA TYR A 371 11.78 -6.99 -7.02
C TYR A 371 12.95 -7.62 -7.77
N SER A 372 12.78 -7.77 -9.08
CA SER A 372 13.84 -8.07 -10.03
C SER A 372 13.96 -6.91 -11.00
N GLY A 373 14.87 -5.97 -10.71
CA GLY A 373 14.96 -4.69 -11.41
C GLY A 373 13.67 -3.88 -11.29
N GLU A 374 12.99 -3.65 -12.42
CA GLU A 374 11.71 -2.94 -12.47
C GLU A 374 10.50 -3.84 -12.17
N VAL A 375 10.65 -5.16 -12.21
CA VAL A 375 9.54 -6.11 -12.02
C VAL A 375 9.28 -6.28 -10.53
N CYS A 376 8.04 -6.03 -10.10
CA CYS A 376 7.56 -6.45 -8.79
C CYS A 376 7.20 -7.94 -8.87
N LEU A 377 7.91 -8.76 -8.11
CA LEU A 377 7.71 -10.21 -8.08
C LEU A 377 6.50 -10.60 -7.24
N GLY A 378 6.22 -9.81 -6.19
CA GLY A 378 5.26 -10.13 -5.15
C GLY A 378 5.82 -9.79 -3.78
N GLY A 379 5.26 -10.39 -2.74
CA GLY A 379 5.63 -10.07 -1.36
C GLY A 379 4.92 -10.93 -0.33
N GLY A 380 5.13 -10.58 0.93
CA GLY A 380 4.46 -11.19 2.06
C GLY A 380 4.52 -10.32 3.30
N ILE A 381 3.89 -10.79 4.37
CA ILE A 381 3.91 -10.13 5.68
C ILE A 381 5.12 -10.62 6.47
N ILE A 382 5.85 -9.68 7.06
CA ILE A 382 6.99 -9.95 7.92
C ILE A 382 6.47 -10.55 9.23
N GLU A 383 6.82 -11.80 9.50
CA GLU A 383 6.47 -12.51 10.73
C GLU A 383 7.54 -12.35 11.80
N ALA A 384 8.81 -12.42 11.40
CA ALA A 384 9.95 -12.32 12.31
C ALA A 384 11.15 -11.63 11.66
N ARG A 385 12.01 -11.06 12.51
CA ARG A 385 13.34 -10.56 12.13
C ARG A 385 14.41 -11.58 12.51
N LEU A 386 15.51 -11.62 11.75
CA LEU A 386 16.65 -12.55 11.97
C LEU A 386 17.88 -11.88 12.57
#